data_AF-A0A507ELF6-F1
#
_entry.id   AF-A0A507ELF6-F1
#
_cell.length_a   1.000
_cell.length_b   1.000
_cell.length_c   1.000
_cell.angle_alpha   90.00
_cell.angle_beta   90.00
_cell.angle_gamma   90.00
#
_symmetry.space_group_name_H-M   'P 1'
#
loop_
_entity.id
_entity.type
_entity.pdbx_description
1 polymer ?
#
loop_
_entity_poly.entity_id
_entity_poly.type
_entity_poly.pdbx_seq_one_letter_code
_entity_poly.pdbx_strand_id
1 'polypeptide(L)'
;MGLGRFNWYPWARYLGLNSGFFILTGGVIGLWYPKMILGIINIVVGLFLMGWNWPVVPFTLLGPFSSNLWIRALFHAGAIAPSILLAPTSTGAMCLVFAVLMFIRAAINGEKWEPPKPRAKRDAGGKDMSAIKAPEN
;
A
#
# COMPACT_ATOMS: atom_id res chain seq x y z
N MET A 1 6.84 -29.64 -2.92
CA MET A 1 7.02 -28.18 -2.68
C MET A 1 5.70 -27.66 -2.13
N GLY A 2 5.56 -27.50 -0.82
CA GLY A 2 4.34 -26.89 -0.28
C GLY A 2 4.24 -25.46 -0.81
N LEU A 3 3.15 -25.10 -1.48
CA LEU A 3 2.91 -23.71 -1.86
C LEU A 3 3.11 -22.85 -0.61
N GLY A 4 4.09 -21.95 -0.64
CA GLY A 4 4.28 -20.97 0.42
C GLY A 4 2.95 -20.30 0.71
N ARG A 5 2.56 -20.22 1.99
CA ARG A 5 1.26 -19.70 2.43
C ARG A 5 0.96 -18.39 1.70
N PHE A 6 -0.17 -18.32 0.99
CA PHE A 6 -0.57 -17.12 0.26
C PHE A 6 -0.79 -15.97 1.25
N ASN A 7 -0.07 -14.87 1.05
CA ASN A 7 -0.11 -13.69 1.90
C ASN A 7 -1.00 -12.64 1.24
N TRP A 8 -2.13 -12.30 1.85
CA TRP A 8 -3.12 -11.37 1.31
C TRP A 8 -2.69 -9.91 1.50
N TYR A 9 -1.91 -9.65 2.54
CA TYR A 9 -1.47 -8.31 2.93
C TYR A 9 -0.75 -7.52 1.81
N PRO A 10 0.25 -8.05 1.08
CA PRO A 10 0.94 -7.31 0.02
C PRO A 10 -0.03 -6.85 -1.08
N TRP A 11 -1.00 -7.69 -1.44
CA TRP A 11 -2.01 -7.36 -2.43
C TRP A 11 -2.96 -6.28 -1.95
N ALA A 12 -3.44 -6.37 -0.70
CA ALA A 12 -4.27 -5.33 -0.08
C ALA A 12 -3.58 -3.97 -0.11
N ARG A 13 -2.27 -3.96 0.21
CA ARG A 13 -1.43 -2.76 0.18
C ARG A 13 -1.31 -2.15 -1.22
N TYR A 14 -1.02 -2.96 -2.25
CA TYR A 14 -0.91 -2.44 -3.62
C TYR A 14 -2.24 -1.89 -4.15
N LEU A 15 -3.34 -2.56 -3.81
CA LEU A 15 -4.67 -2.08 -4.17
C LEU A 15 -5.02 -0.77 -3.47
N GLY A 16 -4.65 -0.62 -2.19
CA GLY A 16 -4.78 0.63 -1.42
C GLY A 16 -3.92 1.78 -1.95
N LEU A 17 -2.73 1.48 -2.50
CA LEU A 17 -1.87 2.48 -3.14
C LEU A 17 -2.43 2.96 -4.47
N ASN A 18 -2.91 2.03 -5.31
CA ASN A 18 -3.54 2.36 -6.57
C ASN A 18 -4.84 3.14 -6.36
N SER A 19 -5.67 2.75 -5.38
CA SER A 19 -6.89 3.49 -5.05
C SER A 19 -6.58 4.91 -4.57
N GLY A 20 -5.56 5.08 -3.71
CA GLY A 20 -5.09 6.39 -3.28
C GLY A 20 -4.69 7.30 -4.45
N PHE A 21 -4.03 6.77 -5.48
CA PHE A 21 -3.70 7.50 -6.70
C PHE A 21 -4.94 7.93 -7.51
N PHE A 22 -5.92 7.04 -7.67
CA PHE A 22 -7.18 7.38 -8.36
C PHE A 22 -7.99 8.44 -7.60
N ILE A 23 -8.00 8.38 -6.27
CA ILE A 23 -8.70 9.37 -5.44
C ILE A 23 -7.98 10.72 -5.51
N LEU A 24 -6.65 10.72 -5.52
CA LEU A 24 -5.85 11.94 -5.67
C LEU A 24 -6.11 12.63 -7.01
N THR A 25 -6.01 11.88 -8.12
CA THR A 25 -6.26 12.43 -9.46
C THR A 25 -7.72 12.86 -9.65
N GLY A 26 -8.68 12.07 -9.16
CA GLY A 26 -10.09 12.44 -9.14
C GLY A 26 -10.39 13.66 -8.26
N GLY A 27 -9.66 13.84 -7.16
CA GLY A 27 -9.76 15.02 -6.29
C GLY A 27 -9.30 16.30 -6.96
N VAL A 28 -8.21 16.24 -7.75
CA VAL A 28 -7.73 17.37 -8.56
C VAL A 28 -8.78 17.77 -9.61
N ILE A 29 -9.38 16.80 -10.29
CA ILE A 29 -10.47 17.05 -11.24
C ILE A 29 -11.70 17.63 -10.51
N GLY A 30 -11.98 17.17 -9.29
CA GLY A 30 -13.05 17.66 -8.43
C GLY A 30 -12.95 19.15 -8.04
N LEU A 31 -11.78 19.78 -8.20
CA LEU A 31 -11.61 21.22 -7.97
C LEU A 31 -12.34 22.07 -9.03
N TRP A 32 -12.67 21.50 -10.19
CA TRP A 32 -13.41 22.17 -11.26
C TRP A 32 -14.93 22.02 -11.14
N TYR A 33 -15.43 21.27 -10.15
CA TYR A 33 -16.86 21.05 -9.91
C TYR A 33 -17.41 21.94 -8.80
N PRO A 34 -18.73 22.25 -8.81
CA PRO A 34 -19.38 22.89 -7.69
C PRO A 34 -19.20 22.02 -6.43
N LYS A 35 -18.73 22.64 -5.33
CA LYS A 35 -18.23 22.01 -4.08
C LYS A 35 -16.74 21.60 -4.10
N MET A 36 -15.86 22.54 -4.47
CA MET A 36 -14.40 22.42 -4.40
C MET A 36 -13.86 21.83 -3.08
N ILE A 37 -14.53 22.10 -1.96
CA ILE A 37 -14.18 21.57 -0.64
C ILE A 37 -14.06 20.04 -0.66
N LEU A 38 -14.97 19.34 -1.36
CA LEU A 38 -14.94 17.89 -1.45
C LEU A 38 -13.76 17.39 -2.32
N GLY A 39 -13.36 18.17 -3.33
CA GLY A 39 -12.15 17.91 -4.12
C GLY A 39 -10.89 18.03 -3.26
N ILE A 40 -10.77 19.09 -2.46
CA ILE A 40 -9.66 19.29 -1.52
C ILE A 40 -9.60 18.15 -0.49
N ILE A 41 -10.73 17.76 0.08
CA ILE A 41 -10.81 16.62 1.01
C ILE A 41 -10.26 15.35 0.35
N ASN A 42 -10.66 15.05 -0.88
CA ASN A 42 -10.18 13.86 -1.58
C ASN A 42 -8.70 13.91 -1.95
N ILE A 43 -8.14 15.09 -2.25
CA ILE A 43 -6.69 15.25 -2.42
C ILE A 43 -5.96 14.88 -1.13
N VAL A 44 -6.42 15.41 0.01
CA VAL A 44 -5.84 15.10 1.32
C VAL A 44 -5.98 13.62 1.66
N VAL A 45 -7.15 13.03 1.41
CA VAL A 45 -7.42 11.59 1.63
C VAL A 45 -6.53 10.73 0.73
N GLY A 46 -6.37 11.07 -0.55
CA GLY A 46 -5.51 10.35 -1.48
C GLY A 46 -4.05 10.36 -1.04
N LEU A 47 -3.52 11.52 -0.67
CA LEU A 47 -2.16 11.64 -0.11
C LEU A 47 -2.02 10.88 1.19
N PHE A 48 -3.01 10.96 2.08
CA PHE A 48 -3.01 10.22 3.34
C PHE A 48 -2.98 8.71 3.09
N LEU A 49 -3.82 8.17 2.20
CA LEU A 49 -3.85 6.74 1.88
C LEU A 49 -2.55 6.25 1.25
N MET A 50 -1.95 7.03 0.36
CA MET A 50 -0.66 6.69 -0.24
C MET A 50 0.45 6.71 0.80
N GLY A 51 0.48 7.74 1.66
CA GLY A 51 1.41 7.81 2.79
C GLY A 51 1.23 6.67 3.77
N TRP A 52 -0.01 6.36 4.16
CA TRP A 52 -0.35 5.30 5.11
C TRP A 52 -0.03 3.89 4.61
N ASN A 53 -0.10 3.66 3.29
CA ASN A 53 0.27 2.38 2.67
C ASN A 53 1.77 2.26 2.34
N TRP A 54 2.46 3.38 2.17
CA TRP A 54 3.91 3.39 1.97
C TRP A 54 4.64 3.44 3.33
N PRO A 55 5.82 2.81 3.49
CA PRO A 55 6.61 2.89 4.71
C PRO A 55 7.26 4.28 4.83
N VAL A 56 6.45 5.32 5.04
CA VAL A 56 6.95 6.65 5.37
C VAL A 56 7.28 6.72 6.86
N VAL A 57 8.37 7.41 7.17
CA VAL A 57 8.96 7.51 8.52
C VAL A 57 7.92 7.84 9.62
N PRO A 58 6.99 8.80 9.43
CA PRO A 58 6.00 9.15 10.46
C PRO A 58 5.09 7.97 10.84
N PHE A 59 4.66 7.17 9.87
CA PHE A 59 3.72 6.06 10.10
C PHE A 59 4.43 4.76 10.50
N THR A 60 5.73 4.64 10.23
CA THR A 60 6.54 3.51 10.72
C THR A 60 6.87 3.61 12.21
N LEU A 61 6.89 4.84 12.77
CA LEU A 61 7.16 5.08 14.19
C LEU A 61 5.95 4.78 15.09
N LEU A 62 4.75 4.68 14.53
CA LEU A 62 3.51 4.37 15.25
C LEU A 62 3.43 2.92 15.77
N GLY A 63 4.48 2.12 15.57
CA GLY A 63 4.67 0.82 16.21
C GLY A 63 3.47 -0.13 16.05
N PRO A 64 2.83 -0.59 17.15
CA PRO A 64 1.72 -1.56 17.11
C PRO A 64 0.52 -1.11 16.27
N PHE A 65 0.26 0.21 16.23
CA PHE A 65 -0.91 0.78 15.57
C PHE A 65 -0.83 0.65 14.04
N SER A 66 0.37 0.80 13.48
CA SER A 66 0.64 0.67 12.03
C SER A 66 0.74 -0.80 11.59
N SER A 67 1.16 -1.69 12.50
CA SER A 67 1.29 -3.13 12.25
C SER A 67 -0.04 -3.90 12.24
N ASN A 68 -1.10 -3.33 12.84
CA ASN A 68 -2.41 -3.99 12.97
C ASN A 68 -3.30 -3.77 11.74
N LEU A 69 -3.66 -4.86 11.06
CA LEU A 69 -4.45 -4.83 9.83
C LEU A 69 -5.90 -4.39 10.04
N TRP A 70 -6.49 -4.60 11.22
CA TRP A 70 -7.84 -4.12 11.54
C TRP A 70 -7.92 -2.60 11.51
N ILE A 71 -6.91 -1.95 12.06
CA ILE A 71 -6.81 -0.49 12.12
C ILE A 71 -6.64 0.06 10.70
N ARG A 72 -5.78 -0.57 9.89
CA ARG A 72 -5.63 -0.20 8.48
C ARG A 72 -6.94 -0.37 7.72
N ALA A 73 -7.65 -1.49 7.87
CA ALA A 73 -8.95 -1.69 7.25
C ALA A 73 -9.94 -0.58 7.61
N LEU A 74 -9.98 -0.17 8.89
CA LEU A 74 -10.86 0.90 9.37
C LEU A 74 -10.56 2.26 8.74
N PHE A 75 -9.29 2.65 8.65
CA PHE A 75 -8.91 3.91 7.98
C PHE A 75 -9.26 3.91 6.48
N HIS A 76 -9.07 2.77 5.81
CA HIS A 76 -9.46 2.63 4.41
C HIS A 76 -10.97 2.67 4.25
N ALA A 77 -11.73 2.03 5.16
CA ALA A 77 -13.19 2.07 5.16
C ALA A 77 -13.72 3.49 5.40
N GLY A 78 -13.14 4.23 6.34
CA GLY A 78 -13.47 5.64 6.57
C GLY A 78 -13.20 6.54 5.37
N ALA A 79 -12.15 6.25 4.60
CA ALA A 79 -11.82 6.98 3.37
C ALA A 79 -12.79 6.73 2.22
N ILE A 80 -13.60 5.65 2.25
CA ILE A 80 -14.63 5.39 1.23
C ILE A 80 -15.71 6.47 1.26
N ALA A 81 -16.15 6.90 2.45
CA ALA A 81 -17.25 7.85 2.61
C ALA A 81 -17.03 9.18 1.85
N PRO A 82 -15.89 9.90 1.99
CA PRO A 82 -15.64 11.11 1.21
C PRO A 82 -15.36 10.84 -0.28
N SER A 83 -14.88 9.64 -0.62
CA SER A 83 -14.51 9.25 -1.99
C SER A 83 -15.71 8.90 -2.87
N ILE A 84 -16.84 8.49 -2.30
CA ILE A 84 -18.08 8.19 -3.07
C ILE A 84 -18.85 9.47 -3.46
N LEU A 85 -18.66 10.57 -2.71
CA LEU A 85 -19.44 11.79 -2.90
C LEU A 85 -19.11 12.56 -4.19
N LEU A 86 -18.01 12.25 -4.87
CA LEU A 86 -17.68 12.79 -6.20
C LEU A 86 -17.60 11.68 -7.24
N ALA A 87 -18.25 11.89 -8.38
CA ALA A 87 -18.14 11.02 -9.54
C ALA A 87 -16.70 10.70 -9.97
N PRO A 88 -15.76 11.68 -10.10
CA PRO A 88 -14.38 11.40 -10.51
C PRO A 88 -13.58 10.51 -9.55
N THR A 89 -14.00 10.38 -8.28
CA THR A 89 -13.33 9.53 -7.28
C THR A 89 -14.01 8.18 -7.08
N SER A 90 -15.13 7.93 -7.76
CA SER A 90 -15.92 6.70 -7.60
C SER A 90 -15.14 5.42 -7.97
N THR A 91 -14.29 5.47 -9.00
CA THR A 91 -13.42 4.34 -9.36
C THR A 91 -12.45 4.00 -8.23
N GLY A 92 -11.81 5.03 -7.65
CA GLY A 92 -10.92 4.87 -6.51
C GLY A 92 -11.63 4.35 -5.26
N ALA A 93 -12.87 4.79 -5.01
CA ALA A 93 -13.71 4.28 -3.93
C ALA A 93 -14.03 2.78 -4.09
N MET A 94 -14.34 2.33 -5.31
CA MET A 94 -14.57 0.91 -5.58
C MET A 94 -13.30 0.08 -5.32
N CYS A 95 -12.13 0.57 -5.74
CA CYS A 95 -10.85 -0.07 -5.43
C CYS A 95 -10.58 -0.13 -3.93
N LEU A 96 -10.96 0.91 -3.16
CA LEU A 96 -10.87 0.92 -1.70
C LEU A 96 -11.74 -0.15 -1.05
N VAL A 97 -12.97 -0.36 -1.53
CA VAL A 97 -13.85 -1.42 -1.01
C VAL A 97 -13.16 -2.78 -1.10
N PHE A 98 -12.60 -3.11 -2.26
CA PHE A 98 -11.84 -4.34 -2.43
C PHE A 98 -10.58 -4.38 -1.55
N ALA A 99 -9.86 -3.27 -1.41
CA ALA A 99 -8.71 -3.19 -0.50
C ALA A 99 -9.10 -3.49 0.95
N VAL A 100 -10.23 -2.95 1.43
CA VAL A 100 -10.76 -3.20 2.77
C VAL A 100 -11.09 -4.68 2.96
N LEU A 101 -11.76 -5.32 2.00
CA LEU A 101 -12.07 -6.75 2.05
C LEU A 101 -10.79 -7.60 2.15
N MET A 102 -9.76 -7.23 1.39
CA MET A 102 -8.46 -7.90 1.42
C MET A 102 -7.73 -7.68 2.75
N PHE A 103 -7.80 -6.48 3.34
CA PHE A 103 -7.25 -6.21 4.66
C PHE A 103 -7.97 -7.00 5.76
N ILE A 104 -9.29 -7.12 5.69
CA ILE A 104 -10.08 -7.96 6.61
C ILE A 104 -9.69 -9.43 6.44
N ARG A 105 -9.56 -9.93 5.20
CA ARG A 105 -9.14 -11.31 4.95
C ARG A 105 -7.75 -11.59 5.51
N ALA A 106 -6.81 -10.67 5.30
CA ALA A 106 -5.46 -10.74 5.84
C ALA A 106 -5.46 -10.72 7.38
N ALA A 107 -6.30 -9.88 8.00
CA ALA A 107 -6.46 -9.81 9.44
C ALA A 107 -7.01 -11.11 10.05
N ILE A 108 -8.01 -11.73 9.41
CA ILE A 108 -8.57 -13.04 9.80
C ILE A 108 -7.51 -14.15 9.72
N ASN A 109 -6.59 -14.06 8.75
CA ASN A 109 -5.46 -15.01 8.63
C ASN A 109 -4.34 -14.75 9.65
N GLY A 110 -4.44 -13.71 10.48
CA GLY A 110 -3.42 -13.33 11.45
C GLY A 110 -2.16 -12.74 10.81
N GLU A 111 -2.24 -12.26 9.56
CA GLU A 111 -1.13 -11.58 8.90
C GLU A 111 -0.86 -10.24 9.58
N LYS A 112 0.42 -9.85 9.66
CA LYS A 112 0.83 -8.57 10.21
C LYS A 112 1.67 -7.82 9.20
N TRP A 113 1.54 -6.50 9.21
CA TRP A 113 2.45 -5.68 8.47
C TRP A 113 3.76 -5.51 9.25
N GLU A 114 4.88 -5.82 8.61
CA GLU A 114 6.21 -5.49 9.10
C GLU A 114 6.81 -4.35 8.26
N PRO A 115 7.47 -3.36 8.88
CA PRO A 115 8.20 -2.35 8.14
C PRO A 115 9.30 -3.02 7.28
N PRO A 116 9.59 -2.49 6.08
CA PRO A 116 10.63 -3.05 5.24
C PRO A 116 11.95 -3.01 5.98
N LYS A 117 12.54 -4.18 6.25
CA LYS A 117 13.90 -4.26 6.78
C LYS A 117 14.84 -3.63 5.75
N PRO A 118 15.85 -2.85 6.17
CA PRO A 118 16.91 -2.41 5.27
C PRO A 118 17.40 -3.63 4.52
N ARG A 119 17.36 -3.60 3.17
CA ARG A 119 17.86 -4.71 2.37
C ARG A 119 19.31 -4.90 2.80
N ALA A 120 19.64 -6.07 3.36
CA ALA A 120 21.01 -6.41 3.70
C ALA A 120 21.86 -6.10 2.46
N LYS A 121 22.97 -5.37 2.64
CA LYS A 121 23.90 -5.11 1.53
C LYS A 121 24.17 -6.46 0.90
N ARG A 122 23.80 -6.61 -0.37
CA ARG A 122 24.16 -7.81 -1.13
C ARG A 122 25.67 -7.87 -1.04
N ASP A 123 26.21 -8.84 -0.30
CA ASP A 123 27.62 -9.11 -0.30
C ASP A 123 28.01 -9.18 -1.76
N ALA A 124 28.90 -8.29 -2.19
CA ALA A 124 29.50 -8.37 -3.49
C ALA A 124 30.33 -9.65 -3.48
N GLY A 125 29.66 -10.79 -3.71
CA GLY A 125 30.25 -12.08 -3.98
C GLY A 125 30.93 -11.97 -5.34
N GLY A 126 32.06 -11.25 -5.35
CA GLY A 126 33.10 -11.46 -6.32
C GLY A 126 33.45 -12.93 -6.23
N LYS A 127 32.92 -13.72 -7.16
CA LYS A 127 33.51 -15.01 -7.47
C LYS A 127 34.93 -14.70 -7.89
N ASP A 128 35.86 -14.98 -7.00
CA ASP A 128 37.28 -14.94 -7.28
C ASP A 128 37.54 -15.90 -8.45
N MET A 129 37.67 -15.32 -9.65
CA MET A 129 37.89 -16.05 -10.91
C MET A 129 39.32 -16.61 -11.01
N SER A 130 40.14 -16.46 -9.97
CA SER A 130 41.51 -16.96 -9.90
C SER A 130 41.62 -18.50 -9.85
N ALA A 131 40.52 -19.22 -9.65
CA ALA A 131 40.51 -20.69 -9.60
C ALA A 131 40.27 -21.40 -10.95
N ILE A 132 40.10 -20.68 -12.06
CA ILE A 132 40.06 -21.31 -13.40
C ILE A 132 41.51 -21.53 -13.87
N LYS A 133 42.15 -22.60 -13.38
CA LYS A 133 43.31 -23.19 -14.08
C LYS A 133 42.79 -23.87 -15.35
N ALA A 134 43.32 -23.45 -16.50
CA ALA A 134 43.06 -24.09 -17.79
C ALA A 134 43.57 -25.55 -17.77
N PRO A 135 42.87 -26.51 -18.40
CA PRO A 135 43.39 -27.85 -18.56
C PRO A 135 44.66 -27.82 -19.42
N GLU A 136 45.70 -28.46 -18.90
CA GLU A 136 47.01 -28.66 -19.53
C GLU A 136 46.85 -29.68 -20.68
N ASN A 137 47.27 -29.28 -21.89
CA ASN A 137 47.37 -30.14 -23.08
C ASN A 137 48.84 -30.37 -23.40
#